data_AF-A0A3B9QNN4-F1
#
_entry.id   AF-A0A3B9QNN4-F1
#
_cell.length_a   1.000
_cell.length_b   1.000
_cell.length_c   1.000
_cell.angle_alpha   90.00
_cell.angle_beta   90.00
_cell.angle_gamma   90.00
#
_symmetry.space_group_name_H-M   'P 1'
#
loop_
_entity.id
_entity.type
_entity.pdbx_description
1 polymer ?
#
loop_
_entity_poly.entity_id
_entity_poly.type
_entity_poly.pdbx_seq_one_letter_code
_entity_poly.pdbx_strand_id
1 'polypeptide(L)'
;MMKILRWRKALRLVLVILVLIGLATGLSFQGCGPPPNTAKTIVFQEARQTYDALLKATSFGENLLYRDNLTGRIVWNEAQFMESLINMYDLTKDARYLEIFVEHADNVLQVRDDRARRPDYAGRVRPDWQTGGYYTLGVPVTIPDDQGEPALEVQGIHRAGNEHTVVEIIREDGEHFTLLVHNDFRRSDPLEVKWENLTMETAEAVVNKDLSPESWIRIKVLGDSPPKQGAYPLTETYRMVLHELHTPIIGIPFLRFADLVFRTPALAIYEPKAVCASLGAKFPRLLGFLA
;
A
#
# COMPACT_ATOMS: atom_id res chain seq x y z
N MET A 1 12.31 -32.52 -13.61
CA MET A 1 13.30 -31.97 -12.65
C MET A 1 12.74 -30.90 -11.68
N MET A 2 11.59 -30.28 -11.97
CA MET A 2 11.00 -29.20 -11.16
C MET A 2 10.21 -29.64 -9.91
N LYS A 3 9.73 -30.91 -9.86
CA LYS A 3 8.99 -31.47 -8.71
C LYS A 3 9.88 -31.71 -7.47
N ILE A 4 11.17 -31.96 -7.64
CA ILE A 4 12.13 -32.26 -6.56
C ILE A 4 12.50 -30.99 -5.76
N LEU A 5 12.44 -29.81 -6.40
CA LEU A 5 12.79 -28.53 -5.76
C LEU A 5 11.65 -28.01 -4.85
N ARG A 6 10.39 -28.25 -5.21
CA ARG A 6 9.22 -27.92 -4.37
C ARG A 6 9.17 -28.75 -3.08
N TRP A 7 9.53 -30.03 -3.15
CA TRP A 7 9.59 -30.92 -2.00
C TRP A 7 10.67 -30.52 -0.98
N ARG A 8 11.83 -30.03 -1.43
CA ARG A 8 12.90 -29.55 -0.54
C ARG A 8 12.53 -28.28 0.23
N LYS A 9 11.69 -27.40 -0.33
CA LYS A 9 11.20 -26.19 0.35
C LYS A 9 10.12 -26.53 1.38
N ALA A 10 9.19 -27.45 1.06
CA ALA A 10 8.19 -27.94 2.00
C ALA A 10 8.81 -28.68 3.20
N LEU A 11 9.84 -29.52 2.95
CA LEU A 11 10.53 -30.25 4.02
C LEU A 11 11.28 -29.33 5.00
N ARG A 12 11.86 -28.23 4.51
CA ARG A 12 12.50 -27.20 5.36
C ARG A 12 11.47 -26.45 6.20
N LEU A 13 10.28 -26.16 5.67
CA LEU A 13 9.21 -25.48 6.40
C LEU A 13 8.65 -26.37 7.53
N VAL A 14 8.45 -27.66 7.26
CA VAL A 14 7.99 -28.63 8.27
C VAL A 14 9.03 -28.83 9.37
N LEU A 15 10.32 -28.86 9.04
CA LEU A 15 11.38 -28.94 10.05
C LEU A 15 11.46 -27.70 10.95
N VAL A 16 11.25 -26.49 10.40
CA VAL A 16 11.22 -25.25 11.18
C VAL A 16 10.00 -25.21 12.12
N ILE A 17 8.84 -25.68 11.66
CA ILE A 17 7.62 -25.75 12.47
C ILE A 17 7.77 -26.78 13.60
N LEU A 18 8.41 -27.94 13.35
CA LEU A 18 8.65 -28.95 14.40
C LEU A 18 9.68 -28.50 15.44
N VAL A 19 10.68 -27.70 15.07
CA VAL A 19 11.62 -27.08 16.03
C VAL A 19 10.90 -26.04 16.90
N LEU A 20 9.95 -25.28 16.36
CA LEU A 20 9.15 -24.32 17.12
C LEU A 20 8.14 -25.00 18.05
N ILE A 21 7.60 -26.16 17.69
CA ILE A 21 6.68 -26.93 18.54
C ILE A 21 7.44 -27.69 19.64
N GLY A 22 8.65 -28.19 19.36
CA GLY A 22 9.51 -28.84 20.36
C GLY A 22 10.03 -27.91 21.46
N LEU A 23 10.05 -26.59 21.21
CA LEU A 23 10.35 -25.57 22.22
C LEU A 23 9.17 -25.24 23.15
N ALA A 24 7.95 -25.71 22.83
CA ALA A 24 6.73 -25.40 23.58
C ALA A 24 6.33 -26.47 24.62
N THR A 25 6.95 -27.65 24.62
CA THR A 25 6.55 -28.77 25.52
C THR A 25 7.43 -28.95 26.77
N GLY A 26 8.24 -27.95 27.11
CA GLY A 26 9.13 -27.97 28.28
C GLY A 26 8.68 -27.13 29.48
N LEU A 27 7.42 -26.69 29.54
CA LEU A 27 6.91 -25.90 30.67
C LEU A 27 6.25 -26.82 31.70
N SER A 28 7.09 -27.41 32.54
CA SER A 28 6.71 -27.98 33.82
C SER A 28 6.06 -26.89 34.69
N PHE A 29 4.84 -27.11 35.15
CA PHE A 29 4.19 -26.28 36.17
C PHE A 29 4.92 -26.45 37.51
N GLN A 30 5.97 -25.65 37.73
CA GLN A 30 6.54 -25.45 39.05
C GLN A 30 6.01 -24.14 39.65
N GLY A 31 5.24 -24.29 40.73
CA GLY A 31 5.15 -23.39 41.88
C GLY A 31 4.93 -21.89 41.63
N CYS A 32 3.80 -21.38 42.11
CA CYS A 32 3.60 -19.95 42.38
C CYS A 32 4.64 -19.44 43.39
N GLY A 33 5.81 -19.03 42.90
CA GLY A 33 6.63 -18.01 43.54
C GLY A 33 6.23 -16.62 43.01
N PRO A 34 6.48 -15.53 43.75
CA PRO A 34 6.35 -14.19 43.19
C PRO A 34 7.19 -14.13 41.91
N PRO A 35 6.67 -13.53 40.81
CA PRO A 35 7.40 -13.46 39.56
C PRO A 35 8.76 -12.80 39.85
N PRO A 36 9.87 -13.36 39.34
CA PRO A 36 11.15 -12.67 39.45
C PRO A 36 10.97 -11.28 38.84
N ASN A 37 11.36 -10.27 39.61
CA ASN A 37 11.31 -8.85 39.26
C ASN A 37 12.39 -8.51 38.20
N THR A 38 12.57 -9.37 37.20
CA THR A 38 13.32 -9.14 35.98
C THR A 38 12.34 -8.67 34.90
N ALA A 39 11.61 -7.60 35.21
CA ALA A 39 11.25 -6.65 34.18
C ALA A 39 12.59 -6.21 33.57
N LYS A 40 12.95 -6.80 32.43
CA LYS A 40 14.05 -6.33 31.59
C LYS A 40 13.70 -4.88 31.28
N THR A 41 14.27 -3.96 32.04
CA THR A 41 14.56 -2.61 31.55
C THR A 41 15.26 -2.85 30.24
N ILE A 42 14.53 -2.81 29.11
CA ILE A 42 15.16 -2.57 27.82
C ILE A 42 15.98 -1.32 28.10
N VAL A 43 17.30 -1.49 28.13
CA VAL A 43 18.19 -0.43 28.59
C VAL A 43 17.95 0.70 27.60
N PHE A 44 17.39 1.83 28.02
CA PHE A 44 16.96 2.91 27.12
C PHE A 44 18.06 3.32 26.13
N GLN A 45 19.31 3.16 26.55
CA GLN A 45 20.50 3.37 25.73
C GLN A 45 20.59 2.40 24.53
N GLU A 46 20.23 1.13 24.69
CA GLU A 46 20.19 0.14 23.62
C GLU A 46 19.14 0.51 22.57
N ALA A 47 17.91 0.86 23.00
CA ALA A 47 16.85 1.30 22.10
C ALA A 47 17.25 2.56 21.30
N ARG A 48 17.87 3.56 21.97
CA ARG A 48 18.41 4.75 21.30
C ARG A 48 19.49 4.40 20.29
N GLN A 49 20.46 3.57 20.67
CA GLN A 49 21.55 3.17 19.77
C GLN A 49 21.03 2.40 18.56
N THR A 50 20.09 1.48 18.74
CA THR A 50 19.44 0.77 17.64
C THR A 50 18.70 1.72 16.71
N TYR A 51 17.93 2.66 17.26
CA TYR A 51 17.20 3.64 16.47
C TYR A 51 18.15 4.58 15.71
N ASP A 52 19.21 5.09 16.35
CA ASP A 52 20.20 5.96 15.72
C ASP A 52 20.97 5.25 14.60
N ALA A 53 21.27 3.96 14.79
CA ALA A 53 21.87 3.13 13.74
C ALA A 53 20.92 2.97 12.54
N LEU A 54 19.62 2.77 12.79
CA LEU A 54 18.60 2.70 11.75
C LEU A 54 18.47 4.05 11.01
N LEU A 55 18.36 5.17 11.74
CA LEU A 55 18.32 6.51 11.15
C LEU A 55 19.51 6.72 10.22
N LYS A 56 20.73 6.45 10.70
CA LYS A 56 21.94 6.61 9.89
C LYS A 56 21.92 5.72 8.65
N ALA A 57 21.47 4.47 8.77
CA ALA A 57 21.35 3.55 7.64
C ALA A 57 20.32 4.02 6.59
N THR A 58 19.32 4.79 7.00
CA THR A 58 18.30 5.40 6.13
C THR A 58 18.64 6.81 5.65
N SER A 59 19.88 7.27 5.80
CA SER A 59 20.29 8.67 5.56
C SER A 59 19.37 9.65 6.27
N PHE A 60 19.11 9.40 7.56
CA PHE A 60 18.22 10.19 8.41
C PHE A 60 16.78 10.35 7.89
N GLY A 61 16.35 9.47 6.98
CA GLY A 61 15.02 9.52 6.39
C GLY A 61 14.95 10.27 5.06
N GLU A 62 16.05 10.75 4.48
CA GLU A 62 16.05 11.49 3.19
C GLU A 62 15.30 10.73 2.07
N ASN A 63 15.41 9.40 2.03
CA ASN A 63 14.71 8.54 1.06
C ASN A 63 13.18 8.43 1.28
N LEU A 64 12.68 9.00 2.38
CA LEU A 64 11.27 9.09 2.74
C LEU A 64 10.67 10.45 2.43
N LEU A 65 11.44 11.41 1.89
CA LEU A 65 10.94 12.70 1.42
C LEU A 65 10.21 12.50 0.08
N TYR A 66 8.93 12.11 0.15
CA TYR A 66 8.16 11.82 -1.05
C TYR A 66 7.63 13.09 -1.69
N ARG A 67 7.55 13.09 -3.03
CA ARG A 67 7.04 14.21 -3.84
C ARG A 67 5.51 14.31 -3.87
N ASP A 68 4.82 13.24 -3.45
CA ASP A 68 3.37 13.16 -3.40
C ASP A 68 2.88 11.94 -2.59
N ASN A 69 1.56 11.90 -2.37
CA ASN A 69 0.85 10.78 -1.75
C ASN A 69 0.02 9.93 -2.74
N LEU A 70 0.22 10.08 -4.06
CA LEU A 70 -0.61 9.40 -5.07
C LEU A 70 -0.56 7.88 -4.92
N THR A 71 0.61 7.37 -4.51
CA THR A 71 0.86 5.96 -4.22
C THR A 71 0.91 5.67 -2.71
N GLY A 72 0.30 6.52 -1.88
CA GLY A 72 0.13 6.32 -0.45
C GLY A 72 1.42 6.35 0.39
N ARG A 73 2.55 6.75 -0.18
CA ARG A 73 3.85 6.65 0.50
C ARG A 73 3.99 7.63 1.68
N ILE A 74 3.43 8.83 1.56
CA ILE A 74 3.45 9.80 2.67
C ILE A 74 2.66 9.24 3.86
N VAL A 75 1.46 8.71 3.62
CA VAL A 75 0.63 8.19 4.72
C VAL A 75 1.24 6.94 5.38
N TRP A 76 1.75 5.99 4.61
CA TRP A 76 2.14 4.67 5.13
C TRP A 76 3.59 4.63 5.61
N ASN A 77 4.45 5.53 5.11
CA ASN A 77 5.88 5.54 5.46
C ASN A 77 6.28 6.84 6.16
N GLU A 78 6.17 8.00 5.49
CA GLU A 78 6.73 9.26 6.00
C GLU A 78 6.03 9.73 7.28
N ALA A 79 4.70 9.64 7.37
CA ALA A 79 3.94 9.98 8.57
C ALA A 79 4.30 9.08 9.77
N GLN A 80 4.48 7.78 9.54
CA GLN A 80 4.89 6.83 10.57
C GLN A 80 6.32 7.11 11.05
N PHE A 81 7.20 7.48 10.12
CA PHE A 81 8.56 7.89 10.42
C PHE A 81 8.58 9.17 11.27
N MET A 82 7.84 10.19 10.87
CA MET A 82 7.67 11.44 11.64
C MET A 82 7.15 11.18 13.06
N GLU A 83 6.17 10.29 13.21
CA GLU A 83 5.67 9.91 14.54
C GLU A 83 6.75 9.24 15.41
N SER A 84 7.59 8.39 14.80
CA SER A 84 8.69 7.73 15.51
C SER A 84 9.74 8.72 16.02
N LEU A 85 9.98 9.83 15.30
CA LEU A 85 10.90 10.89 15.73
C LEU A 85 10.38 11.63 16.97
N ILE A 86 9.08 11.91 17.03
CA ILE A 86 8.44 12.48 18.23
C ILE A 86 8.58 11.52 19.41
N ASN A 87 8.34 10.23 19.21
CA ASN A 87 8.50 9.22 20.26
C ASN A 87 9.95 9.17 20.79
N MET A 88 10.94 9.29 19.89
CA MET A 88 12.35 9.31 20.27
C MET A 88 12.75 10.58 21.01
N TYR A 89 12.22 11.75 20.62
CA TYR A 89 12.35 12.95 21.43
C TYR A 89 11.73 12.75 22.81
N ASP A 90 10.50 12.24 22.89
CA ASP A 90 9.82 12.05 24.17
C ASP A 90 10.61 11.14 25.13
N LEU A 91 11.27 10.11 24.58
CA LEU A 91 12.09 9.17 25.33
C LEU A 91 13.45 9.74 25.77
N THR A 92 14.14 10.43 24.87
CA THR A 92 15.57 10.78 25.06
C THR A 92 15.80 12.25 25.38
N LYS A 93 14.82 13.10 25.09
CA LYS A 93 14.89 14.57 25.09
C LYS A 93 15.99 15.14 24.17
N ASP A 94 16.47 14.35 23.21
CA ASP A 94 17.45 14.80 22.21
C ASP A 94 16.74 15.57 21.08
N ALA A 95 17.00 16.88 21.01
CA ALA A 95 16.33 17.78 20.07
C ALA A 95 16.61 17.44 18.59
N ARG A 96 17.69 16.69 18.29
CA ARG A 96 18.00 16.29 16.90
C ARG A 96 16.86 15.53 16.23
N TYR A 97 16.07 14.75 16.98
CA TYR A 97 14.90 14.08 16.40
C TYR A 97 13.82 15.07 15.95
N LEU A 98 13.68 16.20 16.64
CA LEU A 98 12.74 17.26 16.24
C LEU A 98 13.26 18.06 15.05
N GLU A 99 14.58 18.21 14.91
CA GLU A 99 15.19 18.83 13.72
C GLU A 99 14.87 18.02 12.46
N ILE A 100 15.06 16.70 12.50
CA ILE A 100 14.70 15.79 11.40
C ILE A 100 13.17 15.83 11.16
N PHE A 101 12.37 15.85 12.23
CA PHE A 101 10.92 15.95 12.09
C PHE A 101 10.50 17.19 11.31
N VAL A 102 11.11 18.35 11.60
CA VAL A 102 10.77 19.63 10.95
C VAL A 102 11.08 19.59 9.45
N GLU A 103 12.18 18.95 9.04
CA GLU A 103 12.50 18.75 7.62
C GLU A 103 11.42 17.96 6.89
N HIS A 104 11.00 16.83 7.45
CA HIS A 104 9.92 16.01 6.90
C HIS A 104 8.56 16.74 6.92
N ALA A 105 8.26 17.45 8.01
CA ALA A 105 7.05 18.26 8.13
C ALA A 105 6.97 19.33 7.03
N ASP A 106 8.08 20.02 6.77
CA ASP A 106 8.17 21.01 5.69
C ASP A 106 7.96 20.37 4.32
N ASN A 107 8.59 19.22 4.04
CA ASN A 107 8.40 18.48 2.79
C ASN A 107 6.93 18.09 2.58
N VAL A 108 6.32 17.43 3.57
CA VAL A 108 4.93 16.97 3.50
C VAL A 108 3.97 18.14 3.24
N LEU A 109 4.17 19.29 3.90
CA LEU A 109 3.35 20.48 3.67
C LEU A 109 3.56 21.11 2.28
N GLN A 110 4.76 20.99 1.70
CA GLN A 110 5.06 21.50 0.36
C GLN A 110 4.41 20.66 -0.76
N VAL A 111 4.21 19.37 -0.53
CA VAL A 111 3.66 18.43 -1.55
C VAL A 111 2.15 18.21 -1.44
N ARG A 112 1.47 19.07 -0.68
CA ARG A 112 0.01 19.08 -0.50
C ARG A 112 -0.71 19.40 -1.82
N ASP A 113 -1.93 18.91 -1.97
CA ASP A 113 -2.68 19.00 -3.23
C ASP A 113 -2.95 20.44 -3.70
N ASP A 114 -3.18 21.38 -2.77
CA ASP A 114 -3.36 22.79 -3.10
C ASP A 114 -2.07 23.47 -3.58
N ARG A 115 -0.91 23.02 -3.10
CA ARG A 115 0.40 23.46 -3.60
C ARG A 115 0.71 22.85 -4.97
N ALA A 116 0.36 21.58 -5.15
CA ALA A 116 0.52 20.86 -6.41
C ALA A 116 -0.58 21.17 -7.45
N ARG A 117 -1.60 21.97 -7.09
CA ARG A 117 -2.78 22.29 -7.90
C ARG A 117 -3.51 21.04 -8.41
N ARG A 118 -3.65 20.02 -7.56
CA ARG A 118 -4.35 18.79 -7.90
C ARG A 118 -5.81 18.84 -7.43
N PRO A 119 -6.79 18.85 -8.35
CA PRO A 119 -8.20 18.85 -7.97
C PRO A 119 -8.67 17.47 -7.49
N ASP A 120 -9.73 17.46 -6.67
CA ASP A 120 -10.52 16.27 -6.36
C ASP A 120 -11.44 15.88 -7.54
N TYR A 121 -12.21 14.80 -7.39
CA TYR A 121 -13.16 14.34 -8.42
C TYR A 121 -14.24 15.37 -8.78
N ALA A 122 -14.49 16.35 -7.91
CA ALA A 122 -15.45 17.44 -8.14
C ALA A 122 -14.75 18.71 -8.66
N GLY A 123 -13.48 18.63 -9.06
CA GLY A 123 -12.71 19.76 -9.57
C GLY A 123 -12.18 20.71 -8.49
N ARG A 124 -12.37 20.41 -7.20
CA ARG A 124 -11.98 21.31 -6.11
C ARG A 124 -10.55 21.04 -5.70
N VAL A 125 -9.78 22.11 -5.51
CA VAL A 125 -8.43 22.02 -4.95
C VAL A 125 -8.52 22.20 -3.43
N ARG A 126 -8.02 21.22 -2.67
CA ARG A 126 -8.11 21.18 -1.21
C ARG A 126 -6.72 21.12 -0.57
N PRO A 127 -6.55 21.63 0.66
CA PRO A 127 -5.30 21.50 1.41
C PRO A 127 -5.16 20.10 2.02
N ASP A 128 -5.23 19.06 1.20
CA ASP A 128 -5.18 17.64 1.61
C ASP A 128 -4.11 16.87 0.82
N TRP A 129 -3.97 15.56 1.04
CA TRP A 129 -3.03 14.69 0.32
C TRP A 129 -3.74 13.49 -0.31
N GLN A 130 -4.20 13.65 -1.55
CA GLN A 130 -4.89 12.57 -2.23
C GLN A 130 -4.03 11.34 -2.43
N THR A 131 -4.71 10.21 -2.51
CA THR A 131 -4.18 8.95 -3.02
C THR A 131 -5.11 8.34 -4.06
N GLY A 132 -4.61 7.37 -4.80
CA GLY A 132 -5.41 6.68 -5.81
C GLY A 132 -4.69 5.56 -6.55
N GLY A 133 -3.36 5.58 -6.57
CA GLY A 133 -2.56 4.67 -7.39
C GLY A 133 -2.67 3.18 -7.03
N TYR A 134 -3.21 2.84 -5.86
CA TYR A 134 -3.53 1.44 -5.52
C TYR A 134 -4.99 1.08 -5.74
N TYR A 135 -5.85 2.06 -5.91
CA TYR A 135 -7.29 1.87 -6.01
C TYR A 135 -7.68 2.04 -7.45
N THR A 136 -7.38 1.00 -8.24
CA THR A 136 -7.61 1.04 -9.68
C THR A 136 -8.76 0.11 -10.04
N LEU A 137 -9.55 0.53 -11.00
CA LEU A 137 -10.54 -0.29 -11.69
C LEU A 137 -10.28 -0.10 -13.17
N GLY A 138 -10.03 -1.18 -13.91
CA GLY A 138 -9.72 -1.10 -15.34
C GLY A 138 -10.86 -0.42 -16.10
N VAL A 139 -10.53 0.38 -17.12
CA VAL A 139 -11.50 0.74 -18.15
C VAL A 139 -11.72 -0.49 -19.03
N PRO A 140 -12.97 -0.89 -19.33
CA PRO A 140 -13.22 -2.04 -20.18
C PRO A 140 -12.60 -1.86 -21.58
N VAL A 141 -11.92 -2.89 -22.06
CA VAL A 141 -11.33 -2.95 -23.41
C VAL A 141 -12.13 -3.95 -24.24
N THR A 142 -12.55 -3.53 -25.44
CA THR A 142 -13.17 -4.43 -26.41
C THR A 142 -12.07 -5.13 -27.22
N ILE A 143 -12.08 -6.45 -27.19
CA ILE A 143 -11.26 -7.33 -28.02
C ILE A 143 -12.10 -7.75 -29.24
N PRO A 144 -11.66 -7.42 -30.47
CA PRO A 144 -12.40 -7.79 -31.68
C PRO A 144 -12.13 -9.25 -32.09
N ASP A 145 -12.95 -9.78 -33.00
CA ASP A 145 -12.67 -10.99 -33.77
C ASP A 145 -11.72 -10.72 -34.96
N ASP A 146 -11.54 -11.70 -35.84
CA ASP A 146 -10.66 -11.58 -37.01
C ASP A 146 -11.22 -10.64 -38.09
N GLN A 147 -12.53 -10.40 -38.08
CA GLN A 147 -13.24 -9.49 -38.99
C GLN A 147 -13.25 -8.05 -38.46
N GLY A 148 -12.88 -7.85 -37.20
CA GLY A 148 -12.86 -6.55 -36.52
C GLY A 148 -14.14 -6.25 -35.74
N GLU A 149 -15.09 -7.18 -35.69
CA GLU A 149 -16.33 -7.04 -34.93
C GLU A 149 -16.08 -7.33 -33.44
N PRO A 150 -16.84 -6.72 -32.52
CA PRO A 150 -16.67 -6.97 -31.07
C PRO A 150 -16.90 -8.43 -30.70
N ALA A 151 -15.89 -9.08 -30.09
CA ALA A 151 -16.01 -10.45 -29.58
C ALA A 151 -16.16 -10.48 -28.05
N LEU A 152 -15.23 -9.84 -27.34
CA LEU A 152 -15.20 -9.79 -25.88
C LEU A 152 -15.01 -8.36 -25.38
N GLU A 153 -15.66 -8.02 -24.27
CA GLU A 153 -15.24 -6.92 -23.40
C GLU A 153 -14.45 -7.52 -22.24
N VAL A 154 -13.27 -6.97 -21.93
CA VAL A 154 -12.43 -7.39 -20.81
C VAL A 154 -12.15 -6.21 -19.90
N GLN A 155 -12.34 -6.38 -18.61
CA GLN A 155 -12.08 -5.33 -17.62
C GLN A 155 -11.24 -5.88 -16.46
N GLY A 156 -10.15 -5.18 -16.12
CA GLY A 156 -9.40 -5.44 -14.90
C GLY A 156 -10.22 -5.04 -13.67
N ILE A 157 -10.40 -5.96 -12.73
CA ILE A 157 -11.22 -5.75 -11.52
C ILE A 157 -10.48 -6.07 -10.22
N HIS A 158 -9.18 -6.31 -10.30
CA HIS A 158 -8.37 -6.61 -9.12
C HIS A 158 -8.31 -5.38 -8.20
N ARG A 159 -8.13 -5.60 -6.90
CA ARG A 159 -8.03 -4.51 -5.90
C ARG A 159 -6.93 -3.46 -6.16
N ALA A 160 -5.94 -3.75 -7.01
CA ALA A 160 -4.84 -2.85 -7.36
C ALA A 160 -4.10 -3.32 -8.62
N GLY A 161 -3.44 -2.38 -9.31
CA GLY A 161 -2.49 -2.67 -10.39
C GLY A 161 -3.14 -3.13 -11.69
N ASN A 162 -4.40 -2.76 -11.95
CA ASN A 162 -5.09 -3.13 -13.19
C ASN A 162 -4.41 -2.57 -14.45
N GLU A 163 -3.74 -1.43 -14.35
CA GLU A 163 -2.94 -0.79 -15.40
C GLU A 163 -1.66 -1.55 -15.76
N HIS A 164 -1.31 -2.57 -14.97
CA HIS A 164 -0.22 -3.51 -15.22
C HIS A 164 -0.71 -4.84 -15.83
N THR A 165 -2.01 -4.96 -16.12
CA THR A 165 -2.60 -6.19 -16.62
C THR A 165 -2.51 -6.26 -18.14
N VAL A 166 -2.05 -7.40 -18.65
CA VAL A 166 -2.12 -7.76 -20.07
C VAL A 166 -2.94 -9.02 -20.20
N VAL A 167 -3.91 -9.01 -21.13
CA VAL A 167 -4.68 -10.20 -21.49
C VAL A 167 -4.21 -10.70 -22.84
N GLU A 168 -3.70 -11.92 -22.88
CA GLU A 168 -3.34 -12.63 -24.09
C GLU A 168 -4.43 -13.62 -24.47
N ILE A 169 -4.88 -13.53 -25.72
CA ILE A 169 -5.78 -14.48 -26.35
C ILE A 169 -4.94 -15.40 -27.23
N ILE A 170 -5.02 -16.71 -26.99
CA ILE A 170 -4.34 -17.72 -27.80
C ILE A 170 -5.42 -18.58 -28.45
N ARG A 171 -5.52 -18.58 -29.78
CA ARG A 171 -6.44 -19.48 -30.49
C ARG A 171 -5.92 -20.92 -30.37
N GLU A 172 -6.81 -21.82 -29.99
CA GLU A 172 -6.53 -23.26 -29.91
C GLU A 172 -7.00 -23.93 -31.21
N ASP A 173 -8.22 -23.60 -31.65
CA ASP A 173 -8.80 -24.00 -32.92
C ASP A 173 -9.82 -22.96 -33.43
N GLY A 174 -10.77 -23.38 -34.27
CA GLY A 174 -11.80 -22.50 -34.85
C GLY A 174 -12.90 -22.07 -33.87
N GLU A 175 -13.08 -22.78 -32.76
CA GLU A 175 -14.13 -22.53 -31.76
C GLU A 175 -13.56 -22.24 -30.36
N HIS A 176 -12.38 -22.80 -30.06
CA HIS A 176 -11.75 -22.74 -28.75
C HIS A 176 -10.60 -21.74 -28.67
N PHE A 177 -10.47 -21.10 -27.52
CA PHE A 177 -9.37 -20.20 -27.20
C PHE A 177 -8.96 -20.29 -25.73
N THR A 178 -7.72 -19.92 -25.46
CA THR A 178 -7.17 -19.68 -24.12
C THR A 178 -7.19 -18.18 -23.85
N LEU A 179 -7.56 -17.81 -22.62
CA LEU A 179 -7.32 -16.49 -22.05
C LEU A 179 -6.22 -16.59 -20.99
N LEU A 180 -5.11 -15.89 -21.21
CA LEU A 180 -3.99 -15.80 -20.29
C LEU A 180 -3.83 -14.35 -19.79
N VAL A 181 -3.85 -14.16 -18.49
CA VAL A 181 -3.67 -12.86 -17.84
C VAL A 181 -2.28 -12.80 -17.24
N HIS A 182 -1.54 -11.77 -17.60
CA HIS A 182 -0.26 -11.41 -16.98
C HIS A 182 -0.42 -10.12 -16.17
N ASN A 183 0.19 -10.08 -14.98
CA ASN A 183 0.28 -8.85 -14.20
C ASN A 183 1.61 -8.79 -13.43
N ASP A 184 2.36 -7.70 -13.61
CA ASP A 184 3.67 -7.50 -12.98
C ASP A 184 3.65 -6.51 -11.80
N PHE A 185 2.45 -6.10 -11.35
CA PHE A 185 2.31 -5.07 -10.34
C PHE A 185 3.00 -5.46 -9.03
N ARG A 186 4.11 -4.79 -8.73
CA ARG A 186 4.96 -4.99 -7.53
C ARG A 186 5.51 -6.42 -7.41
N ARG A 187 5.78 -7.09 -8.53
CA ARG A 187 6.32 -8.45 -8.55
C ARG A 187 7.57 -8.51 -9.41
N SER A 188 8.57 -9.26 -8.94
CA SER A 188 9.72 -9.64 -9.76
C SER A 188 9.38 -10.78 -10.73
N ASP A 189 8.51 -11.69 -10.30
CA ASP A 189 7.95 -12.76 -11.11
C ASP A 189 6.49 -12.42 -11.40
N PRO A 190 6.12 -12.11 -12.67
CA PRO A 190 4.75 -11.75 -13.02
C PRO A 190 3.76 -12.84 -12.61
N LEU A 191 2.58 -12.41 -12.18
CA LEU A 191 1.47 -13.33 -12.00
C LEU A 191 0.97 -13.79 -13.37
N GLU A 192 0.61 -15.07 -13.44
CA GLU A 192 -0.12 -15.64 -14.57
C GLU A 192 -1.41 -16.31 -14.09
N VAL A 193 -2.54 -15.98 -14.73
CA VAL A 193 -3.82 -16.66 -14.53
C VAL A 193 -4.34 -17.12 -15.89
N LYS A 194 -4.69 -18.39 -16.01
CA LYS A 194 -5.00 -19.02 -17.29
C LYS A 194 -6.35 -19.71 -17.25
N TRP A 195 -7.13 -19.54 -18.31
CA TRP A 195 -8.33 -20.30 -18.61
C TRP A 195 -8.18 -20.89 -20.02
N GLU A 196 -8.33 -22.21 -20.15
CA GLU A 196 -8.13 -22.96 -21.40
C GLU A 196 -9.46 -23.50 -21.93
N ASN A 197 -9.51 -23.87 -23.21
CA ASN A 197 -10.68 -24.51 -23.83
C ASN A 197 -11.97 -23.68 -23.64
N LEU A 198 -11.86 -22.35 -23.75
CA LEU A 198 -13.00 -21.46 -23.69
C LEU A 198 -13.67 -21.39 -25.06
N THR A 199 -14.99 -21.33 -25.08
CA THR A 199 -15.81 -21.02 -26.25
C THR A 199 -16.61 -19.74 -26.00
N MET A 200 -17.18 -19.15 -27.04
CA MET A 200 -18.04 -17.96 -26.87
C MET A 200 -19.26 -18.23 -25.97
N GLU A 201 -19.76 -19.47 -25.91
CA GLU A 201 -20.85 -19.87 -25.01
C GLU A 201 -20.41 -20.01 -23.54
N THR A 202 -19.18 -20.49 -23.31
CA THR A 202 -18.71 -20.86 -21.96
C THR A 202 -17.84 -19.81 -21.30
N ALA A 203 -17.20 -18.92 -22.07
CA ALA A 203 -16.17 -18.01 -21.60
C ALA A 203 -16.65 -17.15 -20.43
N GLU A 204 -17.80 -16.49 -20.56
CA GLU A 204 -18.29 -15.59 -19.52
C GLU A 204 -18.59 -16.35 -18.21
N ALA A 205 -19.26 -17.50 -18.30
CA ALA A 205 -19.60 -18.31 -17.13
C ALA A 205 -18.37 -18.88 -16.42
N VAL A 206 -17.33 -19.25 -17.17
CA VAL A 206 -16.09 -19.82 -16.63
C VAL A 206 -15.19 -18.75 -16.01
N VAL A 207 -14.94 -17.65 -16.73
CA VAL A 207 -14.02 -16.60 -16.29
C VAL A 207 -14.62 -15.78 -15.15
N ASN A 208 -15.93 -15.49 -15.21
CA ASN A 208 -16.62 -14.75 -14.15
C ASN A 208 -17.13 -15.64 -13.02
N LYS A 209 -16.72 -16.91 -12.97
CA LYS A 209 -17.09 -17.77 -11.86
C LYS A 209 -16.49 -17.23 -10.56
N ASP A 210 -17.34 -17.08 -9.54
CA ASP A 210 -16.95 -16.65 -8.19
C ASP A 210 -16.20 -15.29 -8.15
N LEU A 211 -16.63 -14.33 -8.99
CA LEU A 211 -16.01 -13.00 -9.03
C LEU A 211 -15.91 -12.35 -7.65
N SER A 212 -14.72 -11.84 -7.35
CA SER A 212 -14.41 -11.13 -6.11
C SER A 212 -13.35 -10.05 -6.38
N PRO A 213 -13.06 -9.16 -5.40
CA PRO A 213 -11.96 -8.21 -5.52
C PRO A 213 -10.55 -8.83 -5.68
N GLU A 214 -10.41 -10.16 -5.52
CA GLU A 214 -9.16 -10.90 -5.80
C GLU A 214 -9.11 -11.45 -7.24
N SER A 215 -10.22 -11.36 -7.99
CA SER A 215 -10.25 -11.71 -9.41
C SER A 215 -9.47 -10.68 -10.22
N TRP A 216 -8.77 -11.12 -11.25
CA TRP A 216 -7.94 -10.22 -12.07
C TRP A 216 -8.73 -9.47 -13.12
N ILE A 217 -9.63 -10.21 -13.78
CA ILE A 217 -10.48 -9.67 -14.82
C ILE A 217 -11.91 -10.15 -14.62
N ARG A 218 -12.84 -9.40 -15.20
CA ARG A 218 -14.13 -9.92 -15.66
C ARG A 218 -14.16 -9.81 -17.18
N ILE A 219 -14.98 -10.64 -17.81
CA ILE A 219 -15.27 -10.52 -19.24
C ILE A 219 -16.76 -10.39 -19.48
N LYS A 220 -17.12 -9.94 -20.68
CA LYS A 220 -18.47 -10.03 -21.21
C LYS A 220 -18.39 -10.45 -22.68
N VAL A 221 -19.21 -11.42 -23.08
CA VAL A 221 -19.31 -11.83 -24.48
C VAL A 221 -20.16 -10.82 -25.26
N LEU A 222 -19.64 -10.34 -26.39
CA LEU A 222 -20.27 -9.30 -27.22
C LEU A 222 -20.71 -9.81 -28.60
N GLY A 223 -20.16 -10.92 -29.08
CA GLY A 223 -20.46 -11.50 -30.39
C GLY A 223 -20.29 -13.02 -30.41
N ASP A 224 -20.48 -13.61 -31.59
CA ASP A 224 -20.51 -15.08 -31.76
C ASP A 224 -19.17 -15.67 -32.24
N SER A 225 -18.30 -14.84 -32.80
CA SER A 225 -16.98 -15.24 -33.31
C SER A 225 -15.91 -15.21 -32.21
N PRO A 226 -14.96 -16.16 -32.16
CA PRO A 226 -13.90 -16.13 -31.18
C PRO A 226 -13.00 -14.89 -31.31
N PRO A 227 -12.50 -14.35 -30.18
CA PRO A 227 -11.64 -13.18 -30.17
C PRO A 227 -10.37 -13.42 -30.99
N LYS A 228 -9.90 -12.35 -31.62
CA LYS A 228 -8.64 -12.33 -32.35
C LYS A 228 -7.48 -12.66 -31.40
N GLN A 229 -6.55 -13.48 -31.89
CA GLN A 229 -5.33 -13.80 -31.16
C GLN A 229 -4.44 -12.55 -31.03
N GLY A 230 -3.88 -12.34 -29.83
CA GLY A 230 -2.99 -11.23 -29.55
C GLY A 230 -2.91 -10.89 -28.07
N ALA A 231 -2.05 -9.92 -27.75
CA ALA A 231 -1.91 -9.36 -26.41
C ALA A 231 -2.62 -8.01 -26.34
N TYR A 232 -3.45 -7.83 -25.31
CA TYR A 232 -4.32 -6.69 -25.09
C TYR A 232 -4.00 -6.05 -23.73
N PRO A 233 -3.16 -5.01 -23.69
CA PRO A 233 -2.85 -4.28 -22.47
C PRO A 233 -4.08 -3.53 -21.94
N LEU A 234 -4.38 -3.66 -20.65
CA LEU A 234 -5.43 -2.93 -19.96
C LEU A 234 -4.85 -1.66 -19.30
N THR A 235 -4.28 -0.76 -20.10
CA THR A 235 -3.46 0.37 -19.59
C THR A 235 -4.27 1.48 -18.91
N GLU A 236 -5.57 1.57 -19.19
CA GLU A 236 -6.43 2.63 -18.65
C GLU A 236 -7.19 2.15 -17.42
N THR A 237 -7.25 3.01 -16.40
CA THR A 237 -8.00 2.75 -15.17
C THR A 237 -8.80 3.97 -14.75
N TYR A 238 -9.97 3.73 -14.17
CA TYR A 238 -10.69 4.75 -13.42
C TYR A 238 -9.83 5.16 -12.22
N ARG A 239 -9.48 6.45 -12.18
CA ARG A 239 -8.69 7.02 -11.09
C ARG A 239 -9.59 7.27 -9.89
N MET A 240 -9.38 6.54 -8.82
CA MET A 240 -9.96 6.90 -7.53
C MET A 240 -9.14 8.04 -6.90
N VAL A 241 -9.82 9.03 -6.34
CA VAL A 241 -9.20 10.12 -5.58
C VAL A 241 -9.73 10.04 -4.16
N LEU A 242 -8.86 9.66 -3.21
CA LEU A 242 -9.21 9.48 -1.81
C LEU A 242 -8.44 10.47 -0.94
N HIS A 243 -9.16 11.20 -0.07
CA HIS A 243 -8.57 12.14 0.89
C HIS A 243 -8.84 11.73 2.34
N GLU A 244 -10.05 11.24 2.61
CA GLU A 244 -10.66 11.14 3.94
C GLU A 244 -9.99 10.11 4.86
N LEU A 245 -9.30 9.11 4.30
CA LEU A 245 -8.51 8.14 5.08
C LEU A 245 -7.09 8.64 5.34
N HIS A 246 -6.43 9.17 4.32
CA HIS A 246 -4.99 9.44 4.37
C HIS A 246 -4.67 10.76 5.07
N THR A 247 -5.49 11.79 4.86
CA THR A 247 -5.24 13.12 5.43
C THR A 247 -5.19 13.10 6.96
N PRO A 248 -6.11 12.42 7.69
CA PRO A 248 -6.02 12.31 9.14
C PRO A 248 -4.73 11.61 9.61
N ILE A 249 -4.35 10.50 8.98
CA ILE A 249 -3.14 9.76 9.35
C ILE A 249 -1.88 10.61 9.12
N ILE A 250 -1.82 11.33 8.00
CA ILE A 250 -0.73 12.28 7.71
C ILE A 250 -0.73 13.44 8.71
N GLY A 251 -1.89 13.89 9.17
CA GLY A 251 -2.03 15.00 10.11
C GLY A 251 -1.66 14.68 11.57
N ILE A 252 -1.76 13.42 12.01
CA ILE A 252 -1.50 13.03 13.41
C ILE A 252 -0.11 13.49 13.90
N PRO A 253 1.00 13.23 13.19
CA PRO A 253 2.33 13.68 13.62
C PRO A 253 2.42 15.21 13.79
N PHE A 254 1.78 15.99 12.92
CA PHE A 254 1.74 17.46 13.03
C PHE A 254 1.02 17.92 14.30
N LEU A 255 -0.13 17.30 14.62
CA LEU A 255 -0.88 17.61 15.84
C LEU A 255 -0.10 17.24 17.09
N ARG A 256 0.55 16.07 17.10
CA ARG A 256 1.42 15.62 18.21
C ARG A 256 2.60 16.56 18.41
N PHE A 257 3.25 17.01 17.34
CA PHE A 257 4.33 17.98 17.40
C PHE A 257 3.86 19.33 17.94
N ALA A 258 2.72 19.84 17.46
CA ALA A 258 2.17 21.10 17.93
C ALA A 258 1.84 21.05 19.43
N ASP A 259 1.16 20.01 19.89
CA ASP A 259 0.88 19.80 21.32
C ASP A 259 2.17 19.75 22.14
N LEU A 260 3.16 18.98 21.68
CA LEU A 260 4.46 18.86 22.34
C LEU A 260 5.17 20.21 22.49
N VAL A 261 5.20 21.02 21.42
CA VAL A 261 5.84 22.33 21.42
C VAL A 261 5.11 23.29 22.36
N PHE A 262 3.78 23.39 22.27
CA PHE A 262 3.01 24.34 23.08
C PHE A 262 3.01 24.00 24.58
N ARG A 263 3.14 22.72 24.96
CA ARG A 263 3.20 22.31 26.38
C ARG A 263 4.61 22.32 26.97
N THR A 264 5.65 22.58 26.17
CA THR A 264 7.05 22.46 26.59
C THR A 264 7.80 23.77 26.33
N PRO A 265 7.96 24.66 27.34
CA PRO A 265 8.59 25.98 27.14
C PRO A 265 10.00 25.92 26.53
N ALA A 266 10.76 24.85 26.80
CA ALA A 266 12.09 24.65 26.21
C ALA A 266 12.07 24.47 24.67
N LEU A 267 10.91 24.18 24.09
CA LEU A 267 10.70 24.00 22.65
C LEU A 267 10.13 25.24 21.96
N ALA A 268 10.06 26.39 22.63
CA ALA A 268 9.51 27.63 22.08
C ALA A 268 10.12 28.04 20.72
N ILE A 269 11.38 27.66 20.45
CA ILE A 269 12.02 27.88 19.15
C ILE A 269 11.28 27.23 17.97
N TYR A 270 10.50 26.17 18.22
CA TYR A 270 9.72 25.46 17.21
C TYR A 270 8.28 25.98 17.07
N GLU A 271 7.84 26.94 17.88
CA GLU A 271 6.47 27.48 17.83
C GLU A 271 6.03 27.94 16.42
N PRO A 272 6.86 28.68 15.64
CA PRO A 272 6.47 29.04 14.28
C PRO A 272 6.16 27.83 13.39
N LYS A 273 6.92 26.74 13.57
CA LYS A 273 6.70 25.47 12.85
C LYS A 273 5.46 24.74 13.35
N ALA A 274 5.22 24.72 14.67
CA ALA A 274 4.02 24.13 15.27
C ALA A 274 2.72 24.84 14.82
N VAL A 275 2.75 26.17 14.69
CA VAL A 275 1.64 26.95 14.12
C VAL A 275 1.42 26.60 12.65
N CYS A 276 2.47 26.55 11.83
CA CYS A 276 2.35 26.14 10.44
C CYS A 276 1.84 24.70 10.28
N ALA A 277 2.29 23.79 11.13
CA ALA A 277 1.86 22.39 11.18
C ALA A 277 0.36 22.27 11.51
N SER A 278 -0.10 22.96 12.56
CA SER A 278 -1.50 22.93 13.01
C SER A 278 -2.46 23.65 12.06
N LEU A 279 -2.03 24.80 11.48
CA LEU A 279 -2.83 25.52 10.48
C LEU A 279 -2.78 24.86 9.10
N GLY A 280 -1.65 24.24 8.76
CA GLY A 280 -1.46 23.45 7.54
C GLY A 280 -2.29 22.17 7.57
N ALA A 281 -2.52 21.61 8.74
CA ALA A 281 -3.46 20.52 9.01
C ALA A 281 -4.87 21.03 9.33
N LYS A 282 -5.30 22.24 8.91
CA LYS A 282 -6.69 22.68 9.06
C LYS A 282 -7.62 21.72 8.32
N PHE A 283 -8.07 20.70 9.04
CA PHE A 283 -9.17 19.82 8.67
C PHE A 283 -10.43 20.67 8.67
N PRO A 284 -11.02 21.04 7.52
CA PRO A 284 -12.14 21.98 7.50
C PRO A 284 -13.42 21.43 8.14
N ARG A 285 -13.41 20.20 8.71
CA ARG A 285 -14.62 19.51 9.19
C ARG A 285 -14.47 18.67 10.48
N LEU A 286 -13.29 18.50 11.06
CA LEU A 286 -13.13 17.65 12.27
C LEU A 286 -13.46 18.37 13.59
N LEU A 287 -13.34 19.70 13.63
CA LEU A 287 -13.69 20.49 14.82
C LEU A 287 -15.21 20.71 15.02
N GLY A 288 -16.06 20.24 14.09
CA GLY A 288 -17.52 20.32 14.22
C GLY A 288 -18.15 19.14 14.99
N PHE A 289 -17.37 18.16 15.44
CA PHE A 289 -17.86 16.99 16.18
C PHE A 289 -17.47 16.99 17.68
N LEU A 290 -16.71 17.99 18.13
CA LEU A 290 -16.29 18.15 19.53
C LEU A 290 -16.73 19.50 20.14
N ALA A 291 -17.75 20.13 19.57
CA ALA A 291 -18.42 21.31 20.12
C ALA A 291 -19.91 21.02 20.29
#